data_AF-A0A4U1JH65-F1
#
_entry.id   AF-A0A4U1JH65-F1
#
_cell.length_a   1.000
_cell.length_b   1.000
_cell.length_c   1.000
_cell.angle_alpha   90.00
_cell.angle_beta   90.00
_cell.angle_gamma   90.00
#
_symmetry.space_group_name_H-M   'P 1'
#
loop_
_entity.id
_entity.type
_entity.pdbx_description
1 polymer ?
#
loop_
_entity_poly.entity_id
_entity_poly.type
_entity_poly.pdbx_seq_one_letter_code
_entity_poly.pdbx_strand_id
1 'polypeptide(L)'
;MSSGHLLKCPPEAPVHHFTKYTELIAGPLNCACGCKPSTGTCKLPTTMTAQNAACDAPETAVTSFDPPTAWDGACSNTNPIAAGKQCDGKACVESLTIGPMQAVDEGCEVEEEPILTGTSDVPRWGVTVLGCEGFPEGGEVGCGSAAKCTPNPAPPPAFLVCVYQEGDLPCEGESYTDRFVIYSGYDDKRTCTDCTCAPEVDGSLCTATASIYADSLCQTPLISGYPISSLDEVCLPLTPPGPALGSKTLSDVKYHPGTCQPSGGEPTGEVERLRPSTICCRP
;
A
#
# COMPACT_ATOMS: atom_id res chain seq x y z
N MET A 1 26.17 7.28 12.66
CA MET A 1 27.54 7.60 12.19
C MET A 1 28.46 7.52 13.39
N SER A 2 29.00 6.34 13.69
CA SER A 2 29.97 6.18 14.80
C SER A 2 31.37 6.40 14.23
N SER A 3 32.13 7.32 14.83
CA SER A 3 33.51 7.66 14.45
C SER A 3 34.39 6.41 14.41
N GLY A 4 34.61 5.88 13.20
CA GLY A 4 35.63 4.88 12.95
C GLY A 4 37.01 5.49 13.19
N HIS A 5 37.75 4.95 14.14
CA HIS A 5 39.18 5.19 14.21
C HIS A 5 39.76 4.75 12.87
N LEU A 6 40.16 5.70 12.02
CA LEU A 6 40.81 5.40 10.75
C LEU A 6 42.04 4.54 11.07
N LEU A 7 41.97 3.24 10.78
CA LEU A 7 43.15 2.39 10.83
C LEU A 7 44.18 3.03 9.90
N LYS A 8 45.37 3.30 10.45
CA LYS A 8 46.50 3.84 9.70
C LYS A 8 47.50 2.73 9.47
N CYS A 9 48.16 2.78 8.31
CA CYS A 9 49.25 1.87 8.02
C CYS A 9 50.42 2.04 8.99
N PRO A 10 51.13 0.95 9.34
CA PRO A 10 52.25 0.99 10.27
C PRO A 10 53.48 1.63 9.61
N PRO A 11 54.45 2.17 10.38
CA PRO A 11 55.65 2.82 9.83
C PRO A 11 56.49 1.93 8.91
N GLU A 12 56.48 0.61 9.14
CA GLU A 12 57.23 -0.39 8.36
C GLU A 12 56.59 -0.68 7.00
N ALA A 13 55.31 -0.34 6.83
CA ALA A 13 54.56 -0.44 5.59
C ALA A 13 53.64 0.79 5.45
N PRO A 14 54.19 2.00 5.27
CA PRO A 14 53.45 3.24 5.48
C PRO A 14 52.48 3.58 4.34
N VAL A 15 52.54 2.87 3.22
CA VAL A 15 51.74 3.16 2.03
C VAL A 15 50.40 2.46 2.13
N HIS A 16 49.31 3.23 2.09
CA HIS A 16 47.96 2.69 1.93
C HIS A 16 47.83 2.09 0.53
N HIS A 17 47.54 0.80 0.44
CA HIS A 17 47.34 0.12 -0.83
C HIS A 17 45.86 -0.02 -1.17
N PHE A 18 45.04 -0.54 -0.25
CA PHE A 18 43.58 -0.56 -0.42
C PHE A 18 42.83 -0.52 0.91
N THR A 19 41.55 -0.14 0.80
CA THR A 19 40.52 -0.47 1.79
C THR A 19 39.48 -1.34 1.12
N LYS A 20 39.22 -2.52 1.68
CA LYS A 20 38.19 -3.46 1.22
C LYS A 20 37.39 -3.96 2.40
N TYR A 21 36.41 -4.81 2.14
CA TYR A 21 35.40 -5.15 3.13
C TYR A 21 35.07 -6.64 3.15
N THR A 22 34.59 -7.10 4.30
CA THR A 22 33.96 -8.41 4.45
C THR A 22 32.78 -8.31 5.41
N GLU A 23 32.04 -9.41 5.56
CA GLU A 23 30.80 -9.49 6.34
C GLU A 23 29.76 -8.47 5.84
N LEU A 24 29.26 -8.67 4.61
CA LEU A 24 28.15 -7.89 4.11
C LEU A 24 26.91 -8.19 4.98
N ILE A 25 26.36 -7.16 5.59
CA ILE A 25 25.16 -7.21 6.42
C ILE A 25 24.07 -6.44 5.69
N ALA A 26 23.04 -7.16 5.24
CA ALA A 26 21.84 -6.59 4.63
C ALA A 26 20.61 -7.36 5.16
N GLY A 27 19.65 -6.64 5.74
CA GLY A 27 18.34 -7.21 6.08
C GLY A 27 17.43 -7.37 4.85
N PRO A 28 16.21 -7.90 5.00
CA PRO A 28 15.19 -7.73 3.98
C PRO A 28 14.79 -6.25 3.82
N LEU A 29 14.22 -5.85 2.68
CA LEU A 29 13.55 -4.55 2.57
C LEU A 29 12.22 -4.58 3.33
N ASN A 30 11.91 -3.49 4.02
CA ASN A 30 10.57 -3.27 4.58
C ASN A 30 9.68 -2.65 3.49
N CYS A 31 9.07 -3.54 2.72
CA CYS A 31 8.07 -3.19 1.72
C CYS A 31 6.69 -3.13 2.37
N ALA A 32 5.88 -2.15 1.95
CA ALA A 32 4.48 -2.02 2.35
C ALA A 32 3.63 -1.83 1.10
N CYS A 33 2.43 -2.41 1.12
CA CYS A 33 1.43 -2.23 0.07
C CYS A 33 0.09 -1.90 0.74
N GLY A 34 -0.49 -0.78 0.33
CA GLY A 34 -1.74 -0.26 0.84
C GLY A 34 -2.63 0.21 -0.30
N CYS A 35 -3.93 0.30 -0.01
CA CYS A 35 -4.92 0.83 -0.93
C CYS A 35 -5.62 2.01 -0.24
N LYS A 36 -5.79 3.10 -0.98
CA LYS A 36 -6.63 4.20 -0.52
C LYS A 36 -8.09 3.74 -0.41
N PRO A 37 -8.94 4.43 0.38
CA PRO A 37 -10.37 4.20 0.37
C PRO A 37 -10.95 4.30 -1.05
N SER A 38 -11.99 3.52 -1.34
CA SER A 38 -12.58 3.51 -2.68
C SER A 38 -13.18 4.86 -3.06
N THR A 39 -13.22 5.10 -4.36
CA THR A 39 -13.97 6.22 -4.95
C THR A 39 -15.23 5.69 -5.62
N GLY A 40 -16.24 6.56 -5.75
CA GLY A 40 -17.51 6.15 -6.32
C GLY A 40 -18.59 7.21 -6.23
N THR A 41 -19.77 6.82 -6.70
CA THR A 41 -20.96 7.66 -6.74
C THR A 41 -22.19 6.89 -6.27
N CYS A 42 -23.27 7.64 -6.03
CA CYS A 42 -24.56 7.06 -5.66
C CYS A 42 -25.56 7.17 -6.80
N LYS A 43 -26.20 6.04 -7.11
CA LYS A 43 -27.44 6.01 -7.89
C LYS A 43 -28.63 6.08 -6.93
N LEU A 44 -29.53 7.00 -7.23
CA LEU A 44 -30.76 7.20 -6.45
C LEU A 44 -31.75 6.05 -6.70
N PRO A 45 -32.67 5.79 -5.75
CA PRO A 45 -33.71 4.80 -5.95
C PRO A 45 -34.54 5.12 -7.19
N THR A 46 -34.77 4.10 -8.01
CA THR A 46 -35.64 4.19 -9.18
C THR A 46 -37.08 3.81 -8.87
N THR A 47 -37.32 3.22 -7.70
CA THR A 47 -38.64 2.74 -7.28
C THR A 47 -39.12 3.44 -6.00
N MET A 48 -40.35 3.93 -6.05
CA MET A 48 -41.10 4.42 -4.91
C MET A 48 -42.56 3.98 -5.11
N THR A 49 -43.04 3.04 -4.32
CA THR A 49 -44.31 2.35 -4.58
C THR A 49 -45.25 2.49 -3.39
N ALA A 50 -46.42 3.07 -3.62
CA ALA A 50 -47.48 3.10 -2.63
C ALA A 50 -48.26 1.78 -2.63
N GLN A 51 -48.69 1.33 -1.46
CA GLN A 51 -49.48 0.11 -1.30
C GLN A 51 -50.78 0.40 -0.55
N ASN A 52 -51.84 -0.33 -0.87
CA ASN A 52 -53.15 -0.25 -0.19
C ASN A 52 -53.23 -1.09 1.10
N ALA A 53 -52.09 -1.38 1.73
CA ALA A 53 -51.98 -2.09 2.99
C ALA A 53 -50.75 -1.59 3.77
N ALA A 54 -50.69 -1.95 5.06
CA ALA A 54 -49.52 -1.78 5.90
C ALA A 54 -48.29 -2.51 5.34
N CYS A 55 -47.11 -2.12 5.82
CA CYS A 55 -45.87 -2.84 5.54
C CYS A 55 -45.99 -4.32 5.90
N ASP A 56 -45.33 -5.18 5.12
CA ASP A 56 -45.29 -6.65 5.27
C ASP A 56 -46.62 -7.39 5.00
N ALA A 57 -47.66 -6.70 4.55
CA ALA A 57 -48.91 -7.35 4.14
C ALA A 57 -48.72 -8.13 2.82
N PRO A 58 -49.17 -9.39 2.73
CA PRO A 58 -49.13 -10.15 1.48
C PRO A 58 -50.21 -9.66 0.49
N GLU A 59 -49.93 -9.77 -0.81
CA GLU A 59 -50.86 -9.50 -1.93
C GLU A 59 -51.57 -8.13 -1.85
N THR A 60 -50.83 -7.07 -2.16
CA THR A 60 -51.31 -5.68 -2.07
C THR A 60 -51.46 -5.05 -3.45
N ALA A 61 -52.44 -4.16 -3.60
CA ALA A 61 -52.56 -3.33 -4.79
C ALA A 61 -51.47 -2.26 -4.72
N VAL A 62 -50.60 -2.23 -5.74
CA VAL A 62 -49.50 -1.28 -5.84
C VAL A 62 -49.85 -0.13 -6.76
N THR A 63 -49.47 1.08 -6.38
CA THR A 63 -49.52 2.26 -7.24
C THR A 63 -48.12 2.86 -7.33
N SER A 64 -47.60 2.99 -8.54
CA SER A 64 -46.31 3.65 -8.75
C SER A 64 -46.38 5.10 -8.29
N PHE A 65 -45.40 5.47 -7.47
CA PHE A 65 -45.02 6.82 -7.12
C PHE A 65 -43.55 7.02 -7.53
N ASP A 66 -43.11 6.35 -8.60
CA ASP A 66 -41.69 6.35 -8.99
C ASP A 66 -41.22 7.76 -9.35
N PRO A 67 -39.95 8.10 -9.09
CA PRO A 67 -39.35 9.33 -9.58
C PRO A 67 -39.20 9.33 -11.11
N PRO A 68 -38.95 10.49 -11.73
CA PRO A 68 -38.66 10.55 -13.16
C PRO A 68 -37.37 9.79 -13.49
N THR A 69 -37.21 9.39 -14.75
CA THR A 69 -35.95 8.80 -15.21
C THR A 69 -34.79 9.79 -15.02
N ALA A 70 -33.63 9.30 -14.59
CA ALA A 70 -32.44 10.11 -14.33
C ALA A 70 -32.68 11.23 -13.31
N TRP A 71 -33.52 10.98 -12.31
CA TRP A 71 -33.77 11.91 -11.22
C TRP A 71 -32.50 12.18 -10.40
N ASP A 72 -32.29 13.44 -10.04
CA ASP A 72 -31.15 13.96 -9.29
C ASP A 72 -31.49 14.25 -7.81
N GLY A 73 -32.73 13.97 -7.39
CA GLY A 73 -33.22 14.25 -6.04
C GLY A 73 -33.97 15.58 -5.91
N ALA A 74 -33.99 16.43 -6.93
CA ALA A 74 -34.74 17.68 -6.91
C ALA A 74 -36.25 17.45 -6.71
N CYS A 75 -36.98 18.48 -6.29
CA CYS A 75 -38.44 18.37 -6.11
C CYS A 75 -39.11 17.87 -7.38
N SER A 76 -39.82 16.74 -7.28
CA SER A 76 -40.53 16.15 -8.41
C SER A 76 -41.93 15.73 -8.02
N ASN A 77 -42.91 16.17 -8.81
CA ASN A 77 -44.31 15.77 -8.75
C ASN A 77 -44.65 14.68 -9.79
N THR A 78 -43.65 13.96 -10.30
CA THR A 78 -43.87 12.86 -11.25
C THR A 78 -44.64 11.73 -10.58
N ASN A 79 -45.59 11.12 -11.29
CA ASN A 79 -46.46 10.04 -10.80
C ASN A 79 -47.18 10.36 -9.47
N PRO A 80 -47.87 11.50 -9.31
CA PRO A 80 -48.50 11.85 -8.04
C PRO A 80 -49.74 10.98 -7.79
N ILE A 81 -50.06 10.75 -6.51
CA ILE A 81 -51.25 10.01 -6.09
C ILE A 81 -52.18 10.96 -5.33
N ALA A 82 -53.38 11.17 -5.87
CA ALA A 82 -54.38 12.04 -5.25
C ALA A 82 -54.89 11.46 -3.92
N ALA A 83 -55.22 12.34 -2.97
CA ALA A 83 -55.83 11.95 -1.70
C ALA A 83 -57.11 11.13 -1.92
N GLY A 84 -57.29 10.08 -1.12
CA GLY A 84 -58.48 9.22 -1.17
C GLY A 84 -58.65 8.39 -2.45
N LYS A 85 -57.65 8.36 -3.35
CA LYS A 85 -57.67 7.47 -4.53
C LYS A 85 -57.89 6.04 -4.07
N GLN A 86 -58.83 5.33 -4.70
CA GLN A 86 -59.14 3.94 -4.34
C GLN A 86 -58.44 2.94 -5.26
N CYS A 87 -57.88 1.89 -4.65
CA CYS A 87 -57.28 0.72 -5.27
C CYS A 87 -57.85 -0.51 -4.59
N ASP A 88 -58.58 -1.33 -5.35
CA ASP A 88 -59.29 -2.52 -4.86
C ASP A 88 -60.22 -2.24 -3.67
N GLY A 89 -60.96 -1.13 -3.75
CA GLY A 89 -61.96 -0.73 -2.74
C GLY A 89 -61.37 -0.16 -1.45
N LYS A 90 -60.05 -0.02 -1.33
CA LYS A 90 -59.33 0.63 -0.22
C LYS A 90 -58.56 1.85 -0.71
N ALA A 91 -58.04 2.67 0.19
CA ALA A 91 -57.14 3.74 -0.19
C ALA A 91 -55.86 3.17 -0.83
N CYS A 92 -55.42 3.71 -1.97
CA CYS A 92 -54.20 3.26 -2.66
C CYS A 92 -52.92 3.48 -1.84
N VAL A 93 -52.99 4.32 -0.81
CA VAL A 93 -51.84 4.78 -0.02
C VAL A 93 -52.11 4.47 1.44
N GLU A 94 -51.53 3.39 1.94
CA GLU A 94 -51.47 3.03 3.36
C GLU A 94 -50.02 2.83 3.81
N SER A 95 -49.15 2.44 2.89
CA SER A 95 -47.69 2.47 3.06
C SER A 95 -46.99 2.94 1.78
N LEU A 96 -45.73 3.34 1.92
CA LEU A 96 -44.84 3.71 0.83
C LEU A 96 -43.53 2.93 0.97
N THR A 97 -43.20 2.12 -0.03
CA THR A 97 -41.89 1.48 -0.15
C THR A 97 -40.97 2.33 -1.01
N ILE A 98 -39.79 2.66 -0.51
CA ILE A 98 -38.71 3.30 -1.26
C ILE A 98 -37.64 2.23 -1.50
N GLY A 99 -37.34 1.95 -2.76
CA GLY A 99 -36.30 0.98 -3.12
C GLY A 99 -34.92 1.39 -2.63
N PRO A 100 -33.94 0.46 -2.63
CA PRO A 100 -32.61 0.77 -2.17
C PRO A 100 -31.92 1.75 -3.13
N MET A 101 -30.99 2.52 -2.58
CA MET A 101 -29.98 3.20 -3.39
C MET A 101 -28.99 2.18 -3.98
N GLN A 102 -28.10 2.62 -4.85
CA GLN A 102 -26.99 1.79 -5.32
C GLN A 102 -25.67 2.55 -5.21
N ALA A 103 -24.69 1.95 -4.54
CA ALA A 103 -23.29 2.37 -4.62
C ALA A 103 -22.71 1.93 -5.97
N VAL A 104 -22.01 2.84 -6.63
CA VAL A 104 -21.28 2.56 -7.87
C VAL A 104 -19.82 2.85 -7.60
N ASP A 105 -19.04 1.79 -7.46
CA ASP A 105 -17.63 1.85 -7.13
C ASP A 105 -16.78 2.02 -8.39
N GLU A 106 -15.82 2.95 -8.33
CA GLU A 106 -14.79 3.16 -9.35
C GLU A 106 -13.47 2.43 -9.00
N GLY A 107 -13.36 1.94 -7.75
CA GLY A 107 -12.23 1.17 -7.23
C GLY A 107 -11.37 1.95 -6.25
N CYS A 108 -10.24 1.33 -5.86
CA CYS A 108 -9.22 1.95 -5.01
C CYS A 108 -7.96 2.25 -5.80
N GLU A 109 -7.35 3.39 -5.50
CA GLU A 109 -5.99 3.68 -5.95
C GLU A 109 -4.99 3.05 -4.99
N VAL A 110 -3.81 2.71 -5.52
CA VAL A 110 -2.67 2.30 -4.71
C VAL A 110 -2.25 3.45 -3.80
N GLU A 111 -1.96 3.11 -2.54
CA GLU A 111 -1.30 4.01 -1.61
C GLU A 111 0.20 3.92 -1.82
N GLU A 112 0.78 4.96 -2.42
CA GLU A 112 2.23 5.05 -2.61
C GLU A 112 2.91 5.34 -1.26
N GLU A 113 3.23 4.28 -0.53
CA GLU A 113 4.10 4.36 0.64
C GLU A 113 5.58 4.32 0.19
N PRO A 114 6.44 5.19 0.72
CA PRO A 114 7.87 5.08 0.44
C PRO A 114 8.39 3.76 0.99
N ILE A 115 9.24 3.08 0.21
CA ILE A 115 9.98 1.92 0.71
C ILE A 115 10.77 2.38 1.95
N LEU A 116 10.40 1.87 3.12
CA LEU A 116 11.04 2.26 4.36
C LEU A 116 12.39 1.55 4.43
N THR A 117 13.44 2.19 3.91
CA THR A 117 14.81 1.76 4.19
C THR A 117 15.18 2.26 5.58
N GLY A 118 14.88 1.50 6.62
CA GLY A 118 15.37 1.80 7.96
C GLY A 118 16.91 1.84 7.97
N THR A 119 17.52 2.43 9.00
CA THR A 119 18.98 2.40 9.19
C THR A 119 19.56 0.98 9.30
N SER A 120 18.71 -0.02 9.53
CA SER A 120 19.08 -1.45 9.54
C SER A 120 18.98 -2.12 8.17
N ASP A 121 18.32 -1.49 7.19
CA ASP A 121 18.02 -2.09 5.89
C ASP A 121 19.00 -1.65 4.80
N VAL A 122 19.73 -0.54 5.02
CA VAL A 122 20.83 -0.12 4.14
C VAL A 122 22.00 -1.09 4.29
N PRO A 123 22.50 -1.71 3.21
CA PRO A 123 23.57 -2.68 3.32
C PRO A 123 24.85 -2.03 3.85
N ARG A 124 25.51 -2.72 4.77
CA ARG A 124 26.75 -2.25 5.39
C ARG A 124 27.75 -3.38 5.53
N TRP A 125 29.01 -3.00 5.68
CA TRP A 125 30.08 -3.94 5.96
C TRP A 125 30.30 -4.08 7.45
N GLY A 126 30.41 -5.32 7.94
CA GLY A 126 30.77 -5.63 9.33
C GLY A 126 32.26 -5.39 9.60
N VAL A 127 33.11 -5.67 8.60
CA VAL A 127 34.56 -5.60 8.73
C VAL A 127 35.17 -4.79 7.60
N THR A 128 36.10 -3.92 7.97
CA THR A 128 36.97 -3.18 7.06
C THR A 128 38.37 -3.77 7.10
N VAL A 129 38.93 -4.06 5.93
CA VAL A 129 40.28 -4.61 5.73
C VAL A 129 41.16 -3.55 5.08
N LEU A 130 42.27 -3.24 5.75
CA LEU A 130 43.26 -2.27 5.29
C LEU A 130 44.50 -3.02 4.78
N GLY A 131 44.82 -2.84 3.50
CA GLY A 131 46.07 -3.31 2.90
C GLY A 131 47.13 -2.21 2.95
N CYS A 132 48.31 -2.56 3.46
CA CYS A 132 49.44 -1.64 3.60
C CYS A 132 50.68 -2.22 2.93
N GLU A 133 51.46 -1.36 2.27
CA GLU A 133 52.67 -1.71 1.55
C GLU A 133 53.87 -0.91 2.07
N GLY A 134 55.03 -1.57 2.07
CA GLY A 134 56.32 -0.95 2.37
C GLY A 134 57.24 -1.08 1.17
N PHE A 135 57.98 -0.01 0.87
CA PHE A 135 59.03 -0.04 -0.13
C PHE A 135 60.38 0.06 0.59
N PRO A 136 61.30 -0.89 0.41
CA PRO A 136 62.63 -0.80 0.99
C PRO A 136 63.38 0.43 0.44
N GLU A 137 64.04 1.17 1.34
CA GLU A 137 64.97 2.25 0.96
C GLU A 137 66.15 1.64 0.19
N GLY A 138 66.15 1.78 -1.14
CA GLY A 138 67.15 1.19 -2.04
C GLY A 138 66.59 0.27 -3.13
N GLY A 139 65.29 0.00 -3.14
CA GLY A 139 64.64 -0.93 -4.08
C GLY A 139 64.63 -2.38 -3.56
N GLU A 140 64.11 -3.33 -4.33
CA GLU A 140 63.99 -4.76 -3.98
C GLU A 140 65.35 -5.50 -3.89
N VAL A 141 66.40 -4.83 -3.42
CA VAL A 141 67.77 -5.35 -3.30
C VAL A 141 67.81 -6.39 -2.18
N GLY A 142 68.12 -7.64 -2.52
CA GLY A 142 68.28 -8.74 -1.56
C GLY A 142 67.17 -9.80 -1.58
N CYS A 143 66.05 -9.53 -2.27
CA CYS A 143 65.05 -10.54 -2.59
C CYS A 143 65.33 -11.07 -4.00
N GLY A 144 65.35 -12.39 -4.18
CA GLY A 144 65.65 -13.01 -5.48
C GLY A 144 64.70 -12.51 -6.59
N SER A 145 65.10 -12.65 -7.86
CA SER A 145 64.41 -12.06 -9.04
C SER A 145 62.99 -12.59 -9.34
N ALA A 146 62.38 -13.33 -8.42
CA ALA A 146 61.00 -13.82 -8.46
C ALA A 146 60.36 -13.85 -7.05
N ALA A 147 60.96 -13.17 -6.07
CA ALA A 147 60.52 -13.16 -4.69
C ALA A 147 60.11 -11.74 -4.27
N LYS A 148 59.10 -11.64 -3.41
CA LYS A 148 58.73 -10.39 -2.74
C LYS A 148 59.32 -10.35 -1.34
N CYS A 149 59.82 -9.17 -0.95
CA CYS A 149 60.37 -8.95 0.38
C CYS A 149 59.25 -8.94 1.43
N THR A 150 59.53 -9.50 2.60
CA THR A 150 58.66 -9.39 3.78
C THR A 150 59.15 -8.28 4.71
N PRO A 151 58.27 -7.61 5.47
CA PRO A 151 58.67 -6.58 6.42
C PRO A 151 59.71 -7.08 7.44
N ASN A 152 60.72 -6.26 7.72
CA ASN A 152 61.67 -6.44 8.81
C ASN A 152 61.93 -5.07 9.49
N PRO A 153 61.60 -4.88 10.78
CA PRO A 153 61.08 -5.88 11.72
C PRO A 153 59.67 -6.38 11.35
N ALA A 154 59.26 -7.48 11.99
CA ALA A 154 57.90 -8.00 11.84
C ALA A 154 56.86 -6.92 12.20
N PRO A 155 55.72 -6.87 11.51
CA PRO A 155 54.73 -5.83 11.76
C PRO A 155 54.10 -5.96 13.17
N PRO A 156 53.47 -4.90 13.69
CA PRO A 156 52.77 -4.95 14.97
C PRO A 156 51.69 -6.06 15.00
N PRO A 157 51.32 -6.61 16.17
CA PRO A 157 50.37 -7.73 16.26
C PRO A 157 48.98 -7.48 15.64
N ALA A 158 48.62 -6.22 15.38
CA ALA A 158 47.38 -5.85 14.71
C ALA A 158 47.43 -6.03 13.17
N PHE A 159 48.59 -6.36 12.61
CA PHE A 159 48.83 -6.53 11.18
C PHE A 159 49.41 -7.91 10.88
N LEU A 160 48.92 -8.52 9.80
CA LEU A 160 49.39 -9.80 9.30
C LEU A 160 50.25 -9.57 8.05
N VAL A 161 51.21 -10.48 7.81
CA VAL A 161 51.96 -10.52 6.55
C VAL A 161 51.21 -11.43 5.58
N CYS A 162 50.81 -10.89 4.44
CA CYS A 162 49.93 -11.57 3.50
C CYS A 162 50.30 -11.29 2.05
N VAL A 163 49.85 -12.16 1.14
CA VAL A 163 49.85 -11.94 -0.31
C VAL A 163 48.43 -11.63 -0.79
N TYR A 164 48.32 -10.75 -1.77
CA TYR A 164 47.05 -10.29 -2.34
C TYR A 164 46.93 -10.73 -3.80
N GLN A 165 45.74 -11.17 -4.19
CA GLN A 165 45.39 -11.47 -5.57
C GLN A 165 43.94 -11.07 -5.88
N GLU A 166 43.71 -10.65 -7.11
CA GLU A 166 42.35 -10.36 -7.59
C GLU A 166 41.56 -11.65 -7.84
N GLY A 167 40.25 -11.59 -7.61
CA GLY A 167 39.36 -12.74 -7.74
C GLY A 167 39.17 -13.50 -6.43
N ASP A 168 38.18 -14.39 -6.43
CA ASP A 168 38.00 -15.36 -5.37
C ASP A 168 38.80 -16.63 -5.71
N LEU A 169 40.08 -16.64 -5.33
CA LEU A 169 41.05 -17.67 -5.69
C LEU A 169 41.55 -18.41 -4.45
N PRO A 170 42.00 -19.67 -4.57
CA PRO A 170 42.64 -20.37 -3.47
C PRO A 170 44.01 -19.75 -3.15
N CYS A 171 44.50 -19.97 -1.93
CA CYS A 171 45.86 -19.62 -1.58
C CYS A 171 46.84 -20.63 -2.18
N GLU A 172 47.92 -20.14 -2.77
CA GLU A 172 48.96 -20.97 -3.38
C GLU A 172 50.16 -21.12 -2.45
N GLY A 173 50.72 -22.33 -2.38
CA GLY A 173 51.90 -22.65 -1.57
C GLY A 173 51.60 -23.05 -0.12
N GLU A 174 52.66 -23.35 0.65
CA GLU A 174 52.56 -23.91 2.00
C GLU A 174 52.68 -22.88 3.12
N SER A 175 53.08 -21.64 2.81
CA SER A 175 53.42 -20.62 3.81
C SER A 175 52.33 -19.58 4.07
N TYR A 176 51.35 -19.44 3.15
CA TYR A 176 50.26 -18.47 3.23
C TYR A 176 48.92 -19.19 3.11
N THR A 177 48.51 -19.89 4.17
CA THR A 177 47.34 -20.78 4.12
C THR A 177 46.06 -20.14 4.64
N ASP A 178 46.16 -19.04 5.39
CA ASP A 178 45.00 -18.38 5.99
C ASP A 178 44.32 -17.50 4.95
N ARG A 179 43.17 -17.97 4.45
CA ARG A 179 42.45 -17.37 3.33
C ARG A 179 41.34 -16.43 3.77
N PHE A 180 41.35 -15.21 3.25
CA PHE A 180 40.28 -14.23 3.42
C PHE A 180 39.81 -13.70 2.06
N VAL A 181 38.51 -13.76 1.80
CA VAL A 181 37.91 -13.13 0.60
C VAL A 181 37.33 -11.79 1.00
N ILE A 182 37.73 -10.75 0.27
CA ILE A 182 37.37 -9.35 0.53
C ILE A 182 36.80 -8.71 -0.72
N TYR A 183 35.98 -7.69 -0.54
CA TYR A 183 35.18 -7.07 -1.60
C TYR A 183 35.40 -5.56 -1.63
N SER A 184 35.24 -4.98 -2.81
CA SER A 184 35.47 -3.53 -3.00
C SER A 184 34.17 -2.73 -2.92
N GLY A 185 33.02 -3.39 -2.87
CA GLY A 185 31.69 -2.79 -2.84
C GLY A 185 30.60 -3.84 -2.94
N TYR A 186 29.36 -3.39 -2.99
CA TYR A 186 28.19 -4.22 -3.21
C TYR A 186 27.28 -3.58 -4.25
N ASP A 187 26.39 -4.37 -4.85
CA ASP A 187 25.27 -3.92 -5.66
C ASP A 187 23.98 -4.31 -4.94
N ASP A 188 23.15 -3.33 -4.63
CA ASP A 188 21.87 -3.56 -3.95
C ASP A 188 20.76 -3.62 -4.98
N LYS A 189 20.36 -4.84 -5.34
CA LYS A 189 19.31 -5.10 -6.32
C LYS A 189 17.96 -5.38 -5.66
N ARG A 190 17.85 -5.14 -4.34
CA ARG A 190 16.60 -5.39 -3.65
C ARG A 190 15.56 -4.36 -4.11
N THR A 191 14.35 -4.82 -4.39
CA THR A 191 13.20 -3.99 -4.74
C THR A 191 11.95 -4.59 -4.11
N CYS A 192 10.84 -3.84 -4.13
CA CYS A 192 9.53 -4.38 -3.80
C CYS A 192 8.81 -4.81 -5.09
N THR A 193 7.96 -5.83 -5.01
CA THR A 193 6.99 -6.12 -6.07
C THR A 193 6.00 -4.96 -6.21
N ASP A 194 5.43 -4.78 -7.39
CA ASP A 194 4.43 -3.76 -7.65
C ASP A 194 3.22 -3.95 -6.73
N CYS A 195 2.77 -2.87 -6.10
CA CYS A 195 1.56 -2.86 -5.29
C CYS A 195 0.34 -2.67 -6.20
N THR A 196 -0.69 -3.47 -5.98
CA THR A 196 -1.96 -3.43 -6.71
C THR A 196 -3.13 -3.52 -5.74
N CYS A 197 -4.27 -2.97 -6.15
CA CYS A 197 -5.51 -3.04 -5.39
C CYS A 197 -6.52 -3.90 -6.16
N ALA A 198 -7.21 -4.80 -5.44
CA ALA A 198 -8.29 -5.58 -6.01
C ALA A 198 -9.39 -4.65 -6.59
N PRO A 199 -10.03 -5.02 -7.71
CA PRO A 199 -11.10 -4.22 -8.29
C PRO A 199 -12.40 -4.29 -7.46
N GLU A 200 -12.59 -5.34 -6.67
CA GLU A 200 -13.73 -5.48 -5.77
C GLU A 200 -13.61 -4.54 -4.57
N VAL A 201 -14.67 -3.78 -4.32
CA VAL A 201 -14.80 -2.89 -3.16
C VAL A 201 -15.72 -3.53 -2.14
N ASP A 202 -15.21 -3.71 -0.92
CA ASP A 202 -15.99 -4.19 0.21
C ASP A 202 -16.47 -3.02 1.07
N GLY A 203 -17.76 -3.05 1.41
CA GLY A 203 -18.35 -2.14 2.40
C GLY A 203 -18.64 -0.72 1.92
N SER A 204 -18.62 -0.46 0.61
CA SER A 204 -19.13 0.81 0.06
C SER A 204 -20.63 0.95 0.33
N LEU A 205 -21.07 2.19 0.56
CA LEU A 205 -22.46 2.47 0.95
C LEU A 205 -22.91 3.83 0.43
N CYS A 206 -24.16 3.90 -0.02
CA CYS A 206 -24.84 5.16 -0.27
C CYS A 206 -25.87 5.48 0.79
N THR A 207 -25.94 6.75 1.20
CA THR A 207 -26.97 7.27 2.10
C THR A 207 -27.59 8.54 1.52
N ALA A 208 -28.86 8.76 1.79
CA ALA A 208 -29.55 10.01 1.50
C ALA A 208 -30.71 10.23 2.47
N THR A 209 -31.33 11.40 2.41
CA THR A 209 -32.55 11.74 3.16
C THR A 209 -33.71 11.92 2.19
N ALA A 210 -34.80 11.20 2.43
CA ALA A 210 -36.03 11.26 1.64
C ALA A 210 -37.11 12.10 2.32
N SER A 211 -37.73 12.99 1.54
CA SER A 211 -38.91 13.73 1.99
C SER A 211 -40.04 13.58 0.98
N ILE A 212 -41.23 13.34 1.50
CA ILE A 212 -42.45 13.09 0.74
C ILE A 212 -43.47 14.14 1.16
N TYR A 213 -44.18 14.71 0.18
CA TYR A 213 -45.04 15.87 0.39
C TYR A 213 -46.45 15.60 -0.15
N ALA A 214 -47.44 16.24 0.47
CA ALA A 214 -48.84 16.15 0.05
C ALA A 214 -49.17 17.03 -1.17
N ASP A 215 -48.41 18.10 -1.38
CA ASP A 215 -48.55 19.02 -2.51
C ASP A 215 -47.54 18.72 -3.63
N SER A 216 -47.67 19.41 -4.75
CA SER A 216 -46.79 19.24 -5.92
C SER A 216 -45.52 20.12 -5.91
N LEU A 217 -45.34 20.97 -4.89
CA LEU A 217 -44.28 21.98 -4.79
C LEU A 217 -43.27 21.67 -3.67
N CYS A 218 -43.38 20.52 -3.02
CA CYS A 218 -42.51 20.10 -1.92
C CYS A 218 -42.57 21.04 -0.70
N GLN A 219 -43.77 21.51 -0.33
CA GLN A 219 -43.95 22.51 0.75
C GLN A 219 -44.66 21.95 2.00
N THR A 220 -45.46 20.91 1.84
CA THR A 220 -46.35 20.33 2.86
C THR A 220 -45.88 18.91 3.16
N PRO A 221 -44.90 18.74 4.07
CA PRO A 221 -44.28 17.45 4.32
C PRO A 221 -45.27 16.47 4.95
N LEU A 222 -45.28 15.25 4.44
CA LEU A 222 -45.84 14.06 5.09
C LEU A 222 -44.76 13.28 5.82
N ILE A 223 -43.61 13.14 5.16
CA ILE A 223 -42.40 12.51 5.68
C ILE A 223 -41.28 13.51 5.40
N SER A 224 -40.47 13.83 6.40
CA SER A 224 -39.40 14.80 6.26
C SER A 224 -38.08 14.19 6.73
N GLY A 225 -37.10 14.14 5.84
CA GLY A 225 -35.72 13.76 6.17
C GLY A 225 -35.55 12.30 6.61
N TYR A 226 -36.32 11.37 6.06
CA TYR A 226 -36.21 9.96 6.41
C TYR A 226 -34.91 9.37 5.83
N PRO A 227 -34.06 8.71 6.62
CA PRO A 227 -32.80 8.15 6.12
C PRO A 227 -33.04 6.93 5.23
N ILE A 228 -32.44 6.92 4.04
CA ILE A 228 -32.43 5.78 3.13
C ILE A 228 -30.99 5.40 2.78
N SER A 229 -30.78 4.16 2.35
CA SER A 229 -29.44 3.68 2.02
C SER A 229 -29.42 2.68 0.87
N SER A 230 -28.23 2.23 0.47
CA SER A 230 -28.06 1.13 -0.49
C SER A 230 -28.07 -0.26 0.13
N LEU A 231 -28.25 -0.39 1.46
CA LEU A 231 -28.28 -1.70 2.12
C LEU A 231 -29.59 -2.43 1.83
N ASP A 232 -30.71 -1.74 2.04
CA ASP A 232 -32.04 -2.31 1.96
C ASP A 232 -33.05 -1.25 1.49
N GLU A 233 -34.19 -1.73 0.97
CA GLU A 233 -35.38 -0.91 0.82
C GLU A 233 -35.99 -0.55 2.17
N VAL A 234 -36.82 0.49 2.19
CA VAL A 234 -37.59 0.85 3.37
C VAL A 234 -39.08 0.92 3.06
N CYS A 235 -39.90 0.41 3.97
CA CYS A 235 -41.35 0.59 3.95
C CYS A 235 -41.79 1.55 5.06
N LEU A 236 -42.55 2.58 4.67
CA LEU A 236 -43.00 3.66 5.54
C LEU A 236 -44.52 3.57 5.71
N PRO A 237 -45.05 3.35 6.92
CA PRO A 237 -46.49 3.37 7.15
C PRO A 237 -47.02 4.81 7.10
N LEU A 238 -48.18 5.00 6.46
CA LEU A 238 -48.85 6.29 6.34
C LEU A 238 -50.18 6.25 7.10
N THR A 239 -50.20 6.95 8.25
CA THR A 239 -51.37 7.00 9.13
C THR A 239 -51.90 8.43 9.24
N PRO A 240 -53.19 8.69 8.97
CA PRO A 240 -54.21 7.75 8.49
C PRO A 240 -54.01 7.32 7.03
N PRO A 241 -54.62 6.21 6.57
CA PRO A 241 -54.58 5.82 5.16
C PRO A 241 -55.25 6.83 4.23
N GLY A 242 -54.77 6.89 3.00
CA GLY A 242 -55.24 7.74 1.90
C GLY A 242 -54.69 9.16 1.83
N PRO A 243 -53.51 9.52 2.37
CA PRO A 243 -52.96 10.85 2.13
C PRO A 243 -52.61 11.00 0.64
N ALA A 244 -52.53 12.25 0.17
CA ALA A 244 -51.98 12.52 -1.16
C ALA A 244 -50.46 12.31 -1.15
N LEU A 245 -49.90 11.65 -2.17
CA LEU A 245 -48.47 11.70 -2.45
C LEU A 245 -48.27 12.66 -3.63
N GLY A 246 -48.02 13.93 -3.33
CA GLY A 246 -47.97 15.02 -4.31
C GLY A 246 -46.59 15.22 -4.94
N SER A 247 -45.53 15.12 -4.15
CA SER A 247 -44.15 15.25 -4.63
C SER A 247 -43.15 14.60 -3.69
N LYS A 248 -41.90 14.48 -4.17
CA LYS A 248 -40.78 13.85 -3.46
C LYS A 248 -39.47 14.59 -3.70
N THR A 249 -38.55 14.50 -2.74
CA THR A 249 -37.17 14.99 -2.83
C THR A 249 -36.22 13.99 -2.21
N LEU A 250 -34.97 13.97 -2.70
CA LEU A 250 -33.83 13.41 -2.02
C LEU A 250 -32.79 14.51 -1.76
N SER A 251 -32.23 14.50 -0.56
CA SER A 251 -31.15 15.40 -0.14
C SER A 251 -30.02 14.61 0.53
N ASP A 252 -28.90 15.29 0.80
CA ASP A 252 -27.75 14.74 1.53
C ASP A 252 -27.22 13.41 0.95
N VAL A 253 -27.26 13.28 -0.37
CA VAL A 253 -26.74 12.11 -1.09
C VAL A 253 -25.24 12.02 -0.84
N LYS A 254 -24.80 10.95 -0.18
CA LYS A 254 -23.41 10.71 0.19
C LYS A 254 -23.01 9.29 -0.13
N TYR A 255 -21.88 9.18 -0.83
CA TYR A 255 -21.14 7.93 -0.99
C TYR A 255 -20.16 7.80 0.18
N HIS A 256 -20.15 6.63 0.80
CA HIS A 256 -19.22 6.23 1.84
C HIS A 256 -18.23 5.24 1.22
N PRO A 257 -16.93 5.57 1.18
CA PRO A 257 -15.89 4.69 0.69
C PRO A 257 -15.86 3.34 1.41
N GLY A 258 -15.66 2.28 0.63
CA GLY A 258 -15.27 0.97 1.11
C GLY A 258 -13.75 0.77 1.05
N THR A 259 -13.35 -0.49 1.13
CA THR A 259 -11.94 -0.91 1.11
C THR A 259 -11.70 -1.92 -0.01
N CYS A 260 -10.50 -1.87 -0.60
CA CYS A 260 -10.02 -2.89 -1.53
C CYS A 260 -8.88 -3.66 -0.89
N GLN A 261 -8.77 -4.95 -1.23
CA GLN A 261 -7.67 -5.77 -0.74
C GLN A 261 -6.37 -5.43 -1.49
N PRO A 262 -5.29 -5.04 -0.79
CA PRO A 262 -3.98 -4.83 -1.41
C PRO A 262 -3.31 -6.17 -1.73
N SER A 263 -2.46 -6.18 -2.77
CA SER A 263 -1.59 -7.29 -3.16
C SER A 263 -0.28 -6.78 -3.72
N GLY A 264 0.84 -7.44 -3.38
CA GLY A 264 2.18 -7.00 -3.73
C GLY A 264 2.92 -6.42 -2.52
N GLY A 265 4.00 -5.68 -2.78
CA GLY A 265 4.86 -5.16 -1.72
C GLY A 265 5.68 -6.24 -1.02
N GLU A 266 6.02 -7.33 -1.69
CA GLU A 266 6.99 -8.30 -1.19
C GLU A 266 8.42 -7.89 -1.60
N PRO A 267 9.41 -8.04 -0.70
CA PRO A 267 10.79 -7.81 -1.05
C PRO A 267 11.30 -8.87 -2.03
N THR A 268 12.00 -8.44 -3.06
CA THR A 268 12.64 -9.27 -4.07
C THR A 268 14.07 -8.80 -4.30
N GLY A 269 14.87 -9.63 -4.96
CA GLY A 269 16.28 -9.34 -5.20
C GLY A 269 17.15 -9.58 -3.96
N GLU A 270 18.45 -9.37 -4.13
CA GLU A 270 19.47 -9.60 -3.11
C GLU A 270 20.56 -8.53 -3.20
N VAL A 271 21.41 -8.48 -2.17
CA VAL A 271 22.61 -7.64 -2.20
C VAL A 271 23.80 -8.48 -2.61
N GLU A 272 24.39 -8.15 -3.75
CA GLU A 272 25.51 -8.86 -4.33
C GLU A 272 26.83 -8.22 -3.95
N ARG A 273 27.83 -9.04 -3.62
CA ARG A 273 29.18 -8.56 -3.30
C ARG A 273 29.97 -8.38 -4.59
N LEU A 274 30.66 -7.25 -4.74
CA LEU A 274 31.36 -6.89 -5.98
C LEU A 274 32.88 -6.96 -5.85
N ARG A 275 33.52 -7.34 -6.96
CA ARG A 275 34.97 -7.32 -7.17
C ARG A 275 35.72 -8.04 -6.04
N PRO A 276 35.55 -9.36 -5.93
CA PRO A 276 36.23 -10.16 -4.92
C PRO A 276 37.75 -10.08 -5.13
N SER A 277 38.47 -10.20 -4.03
CA SER A 277 39.92 -10.42 -4.00
C SER A 277 40.24 -11.34 -2.84
N THR A 278 41.33 -12.07 -2.95
CA THR A 278 41.79 -12.96 -1.91
C THR A 278 43.05 -12.41 -1.26
N ILE A 279 43.06 -12.39 0.06
CA ILE A 279 44.27 -12.23 0.87
C ILE A 279 44.61 -13.60 1.47
N CYS A 280 45.87 -13.99 1.33
CA CYS A 280 46.42 -15.20 1.93
C CYS A 280 47.50 -14.81 2.93
N CYS A 281 47.28 -15.08 4.21
CA CYS A 281 48.17 -14.69 5.31
C CYS A 281 48.92 -15.91 5.85
N ARG A 282 50.03 -15.64 6.55
CA ARG A 282 50.74 -16.67 7.33
C ARG A 282 49.92 -17.05 8.57
N PRO A 283 49.88 -18.33 8.96
CA PRO A 283 49.25 -18.79 10.21
C PRO A 283 49.87 -18.19 11.48
#